data_AF-W8CAG5-F1
#
_entry.id   AF-W8CAG5-F1
#
_cell.length_a   1.000
_cell.length_b   1.000
_cell.length_c   1.000
_cell.angle_alpha   90.00
_cell.angle_beta   90.00
_cell.angle_gamma   90.00
#
_symmetry.space_group_name_H-M   'P 1'
#
loop_
_entity.id
_entity.type
_entity.pdbx_description
1 polymer ?
#
loop_
_entity_poly.entity_id
_entity_poly.type
_entity_poly.pdbx_seq_one_letter_code
_entity_poly.pdbx_strand_id
1 'polypeptide(L)'
;MVIGNEENYPSPASPPIEQDDSQPLPPPPSEALGELLDQMEDYIPTVPDALTARYLNQAGFETIDPRIVRIISVAAQKFISDIANDALQHCKTRTSSQHSGGHGSNKDKKPNKDRRYTLAVEDLTPALADHGITMRKPQYFV
;
A
#
# COMPACT_ATOMS: atom_id res chain seq x y z
N MET A 1 30.71 16.50 70.85
CA MET A 1 29.25 16.51 71.17
C MET A 1 28.71 17.79 70.57
N VAL A 2 27.85 17.84 69.56
CA VAL A 2 26.81 16.97 69.02
C VAL A 2 26.71 17.36 67.52
N ILE A 3 27.02 16.49 66.56
CA ILE A 3 26.09 15.72 65.70
C ILE A 3 24.95 16.59 65.13
N GLY A 4 25.04 16.95 63.85
CA GLY A 4 23.97 17.52 63.03
C GLY A 4 23.85 16.69 61.76
N ASN A 5 22.89 15.78 61.74
CA ASN A 5 22.72 14.70 60.77
C ASN A 5 22.32 15.18 59.37
N GLU A 6 22.89 14.52 58.35
CA GLU A 6 22.41 14.47 56.97
C GLU A 6 20.96 13.93 56.93
N GLU A 7 20.02 14.74 56.46
CA GLU A 7 18.74 14.23 55.96
C GLU A 7 18.94 13.62 54.57
N ASN A 8 19.35 12.35 54.54
CA ASN A 8 19.33 11.52 53.34
C ASN A 8 17.95 10.86 53.22
N TYR A 9 17.09 11.42 52.35
CA TYR A 9 15.81 10.78 52.00
C TYR A 9 16.08 9.58 51.08
N PRO A 10 15.60 8.36 51.39
CA PRO A 10 15.77 7.23 50.48
C PRO A 10 14.86 7.40 49.25
N SER A 11 15.48 7.46 48.07
CA SER A 11 14.79 7.36 46.79
C SER A 11 14.14 5.97 46.68
N PRO A 12 12.84 5.83 46.30
CA PRO A 12 12.22 4.54 46.14
C PRO A 12 12.79 3.82 44.92
N ALA A 13 13.49 2.70 45.17
CA ALA A 13 13.93 1.77 44.14
C ALA A 13 12.71 1.29 43.33
N SER A 14 12.73 1.53 42.03
CA SER A 14 11.74 0.96 41.10
C SER A 14 11.98 -0.56 40.99
N PRO A 15 10.91 -1.39 40.97
CA PRO A 15 11.06 -2.83 40.83
C PRO A 15 11.61 -3.20 39.44
N PRO A 16 12.38 -4.29 39.31
CA PRO A 16 12.81 -4.79 38.01
C PRO A 16 11.59 -5.26 37.23
N ILE A 17 11.40 -4.76 36.01
CA ILE A 17 10.41 -5.30 35.08
C ILE A 17 11.00 -6.61 34.52
N GLU A 18 10.60 -7.73 35.12
CA GLU A 18 10.69 -9.04 34.46
C GLU A 18 9.59 -9.08 33.38
N GLN A 19 9.98 -8.99 32.11
CA GLN A 19 9.11 -9.29 30.98
C GLN A 19 9.63 -10.51 30.24
N ASP A 20 8.89 -11.59 30.43
CA ASP A 20 8.99 -12.91 29.83
C ASP A 20 8.54 -12.88 28.34
N ASP A 21 9.45 -13.34 27.50
CA ASP A 21 9.40 -14.00 26.18
C ASP A 21 8.26 -13.83 25.14
N SER A 22 8.70 -13.87 23.86
CA SER A 22 8.02 -14.45 22.69
C SER A 22 6.92 -13.66 21.93
N GLN A 23 7.26 -12.49 21.38
CA GLN A 23 6.79 -12.12 20.03
C GLN A 23 8.01 -12.16 19.12
N PRO A 24 8.00 -12.91 17.99
CA PRO A 24 9.09 -12.81 17.04
C PRO A 24 9.13 -11.36 16.56
N LEU A 25 10.25 -10.68 16.83
CA LEU A 25 10.52 -9.39 16.22
C LEU A 25 10.33 -9.55 14.71
N PRO A 26 9.67 -8.60 14.03
CA PRO A 26 9.55 -8.65 12.58
C PRO A 26 10.96 -8.88 12.01
N PRO A 27 11.12 -9.84 11.08
CA PRO A 27 12.43 -10.19 10.58
C PRO A 27 13.12 -8.92 10.07
N PRO A 28 14.44 -8.79 10.27
CA PRO A 28 15.18 -7.67 9.73
C PRO A 28 14.88 -7.56 8.22
N PRO A 29 14.79 -6.34 7.66
CA PRO A 29 14.34 -6.14 6.27
C PRO A 29 15.11 -6.97 5.23
N SER A 30 16.35 -7.35 5.53
CA SER A 30 17.19 -8.23 4.71
C SER A 30 16.70 -9.67 4.64
N GLU A 31 16.19 -10.20 5.75
CA GLU A 31 15.69 -11.58 5.83
C GLU A 31 14.33 -11.70 5.13
N ALA A 32 13.46 -10.72 5.31
CA ALA A 32 12.18 -10.62 4.59
C ALA A 32 12.36 -10.51 3.06
N LEU A 33 13.42 -9.84 2.59
CA LEU A 33 13.73 -9.77 1.16
C LEU A 33 14.22 -11.12 0.60
N GLY A 34 15.02 -11.86 1.38
CA GLY A 34 15.46 -13.21 1.01
C GLY A 34 14.27 -14.14 0.81
N GLU A 35 13.37 -14.18 1.80
CA GLU A 35 12.14 -14.98 1.72
C GLU A 35 11.26 -14.60 0.52
N LEU A 36 11.14 -13.30 0.24
CA LEU A 36 10.39 -12.81 -0.93
C LEU A 36 11.02 -13.29 -2.24
N LEU A 37 12.35 -13.25 -2.37
CA LEU A 37 13.04 -13.73 -3.56
C LEU A 37 12.89 -15.25 -3.74
N ASP A 38 12.93 -16.01 -2.65
CA ASP A 38 12.71 -17.45 -2.70
C ASP A 38 11.28 -17.78 -3.17
N GLN A 39 10.28 -17.02 -2.72
CA GLN A 39 8.90 -17.13 -3.23
C GLN A 39 8.79 -16.81 -4.73
N MET A 40 9.68 -15.98 -5.29
CA MET A 40 9.67 -15.66 -6.72
C MET A 40 10.19 -16.80 -7.60
N GLU A 41 10.81 -17.84 -7.05
CA GLU A 41 11.32 -18.97 -7.83
C GLU A 41 10.20 -19.80 -8.47
N ASP A 42 9.07 -19.95 -7.78
CA ASP A 42 7.90 -20.70 -8.25
C ASP A 42 6.72 -19.79 -8.67
N TYR A 43 6.80 -18.49 -8.39
CA TYR A 43 5.73 -17.56 -8.73
C TYR A 43 5.76 -17.18 -10.22
N ILE A 44 4.59 -17.27 -10.87
CA ILE A 44 4.40 -16.81 -12.25
C ILE A 44 3.60 -15.50 -12.23
N PRO A 45 4.24 -14.33 -12.42
CA PRO A 45 3.55 -13.06 -12.43
C PRO A 45 2.55 -12.95 -13.61
N THR A 46 1.51 -12.15 -13.42
CA THR A 46 0.53 -11.80 -14.47
C THR A 46 1.21 -11.20 -15.72
N VAL A 47 2.28 -10.43 -15.50
CA VAL A 47 3.15 -9.87 -16.53
C VAL A 47 4.17 -10.94 -16.94
N PRO A 48 4.25 -11.36 -18.22
CA PRO A 48 5.20 -12.38 -18.65
C PRO A 48 6.66 -11.95 -18.51
N ASP A 49 7.53 -12.88 -18.10
CA ASP A 49 8.97 -12.64 -17.88
C ASP A 49 9.66 -12.04 -19.12
N ALA A 50 9.30 -12.48 -20.32
CA ALA A 50 9.85 -11.96 -21.58
C ALA A 50 9.54 -10.47 -21.80
N LEU A 51 8.39 -9.98 -21.33
CA LEU A 51 8.02 -8.57 -21.45
C LEU A 51 8.87 -7.74 -20.48
N THR A 52 8.99 -8.18 -19.24
CA THR A 52 9.81 -7.49 -18.23
C THR A 52 11.28 -7.47 -18.65
N ALA A 53 11.83 -8.59 -19.14
CA ALA A 53 13.19 -8.67 -19.64
C ALA A 53 13.45 -7.68 -20.81
N ARG A 54 12.48 -7.49 -21.71
CA ARG A 54 12.58 -6.49 -22.79
C ARG A 54 12.68 -5.06 -22.27
N TYR A 55 11.85 -4.69 -21.29
CA TYR A 55 11.90 -3.35 -20.68
C TYR A 55 13.18 -3.13 -19.87
N LEU A 56 13.67 -4.17 -19.17
CA LEU A 56 14.95 -4.12 -18.47
C LEU A 56 16.11 -3.89 -19.44
N ASN A 57 16.16 -4.65 -20.55
CA ASN A 57 17.19 -4.48 -21.57
C ASN A 57 17.13 -3.09 -22.21
N GLN A 58 15.93 -2.55 -22.45
CA GLN A 58 15.74 -1.18 -22.93
C GLN A 58 16.27 -0.13 -21.94
N ALA A 59 16.18 -0.40 -20.64
CA ALA A 59 16.76 0.42 -19.59
C ALA A 59 18.28 0.18 -19.38
N GLY A 60 18.90 -0.73 -20.14
CA GLY A 60 20.31 -1.09 -20.03
C GLY A 60 20.62 -2.06 -18.88
N PHE A 61 19.62 -2.80 -18.39
CA PHE A 61 19.78 -3.80 -17.34
C PHE A 61 19.46 -5.21 -17.86
N GLU A 62 20.39 -6.14 -17.68
CA GLU A 62 20.21 -7.55 -18.01
C GLU A 62 20.57 -8.40 -16.79
N THR A 63 19.79 -9.45 -16.53
CA THR A 63 20.02 -10.38 -15.43
C THR A 63 19.76 -11.81 -15.87
N ILE A 64 20.54 -12.73 -15.34
CA ILE A 64 20.36 -14.18 -15.52
C ILE A 64 19.44 -14.79 -14.46
N ASP A 65 19.20 -14.09 -13.34
CA ASP A 65 18.36 -14.59 -12.26
C ASP A 65 16.88 -14.27 -12.55
N PRO A 66 16.04 -15.29 -12.82
CA PRO A 66 14.62 -15.09 -13.12
C PRO A 66 13.86 -14.47 -11.94
N ARG A 67 14.32 -14.64 -10.70
CA ARG A 67 13.68 -14.08 -9.50
C ARG A 67 13.71 -12.55 -9.53
N ILE A 68 14.79 -11.97 -10.06
CA ILE A 68 14.92 -10.52 -10.23
C ILE A 68 13.95 -10.00 -11.29
N VAL A 69 13.75 -10.72 -12.38
CA VAL A 69 12.76 -10.34 -13.41
C VAL A 69 11.35 -10.39 -12.82
N ARG A 70 11.05 -11.42 -12.02
CA ARG A 70 9.73 -11.61 -11.43
C ARG A 70 9.42 -10.63 -10.32
N ILE A 71 10.36 -10.31 -9.43
CA ILE A 71 10.12 -9.31 -8.38
C ILE A 71 9.84 -7.92 -8.97
N ILE A 72 10.53 -7.54 -10.06
CA ILE A 72 10.25 -6.29 -10.78
C ILE A 72 8.86 -6.33 -11.42
N SER A 73 8.49 -7.48 -12.00
CA SER A 73 7.14 -7.70 -12.55
C SER A 73 6.05 -7.56 -11.49
N VAL A 74 6.26 -8.12 -10.30
CA VAL A 74 5.35 -8.01 -9.15
C VAL A 74 5.27 -6.59 -8.62
N ALA A 75 6.40 -5.88 -8.53
CA ALA A 75 6.43 -4.49 -8.11
C ALA A 75 5.61 -3.60 -9.06
N ALA A 76 5.75 -3.79 -10.37
CA ALA A 76 4.94 -3.09 -11.37
C ALA A 76 3.45 -3.41 -11.25
N GLN A 77 3.09 -4.69 -11.02
CA GLN A 77 1.71 -5.10 -10.79
C GLN A 77 1.12 -4.47 -9.52
N LYS A 78 1.89 -4.44 -8.44
CA LYS A 78 1.48 -3.80 -7.18
C LYS A 78 1.22 -2.31 -7.41
N PHE A 79 2.13 -1.62 -8.10
CA PHE A 79 1.97 -0.20 -8.40
C PHE A 79 0.68 0.10 -9.18
N ILE A 80 0.40 -0.67 -10.24
CA ILE A 80 -0.85 -0.54 -11.00
C ILE A 80 -2.07 -0.84 -10.12
N SER A 81 -1.98 -1.86 -9.28
CA SER A 81 -3.06 -2.28 -8.38
C SER A 81 -3.37 -1.20 -7.34
N ASP A 82 -2.35 -0.56 -6.76
CA ASP A 82 -2.52 0.52 -5.79
C ASP A 82 -3.28 1.69 -6.44
N ILE A 83 -2.85 2.16 -7.62
CA ILE A 83 -3.55 3.23 -8.37
C ILE A 83 -4.99 2.84 -8.71
N ALA A 84 -5.22 1.60 -9.15
CA ALA A 84 -6.55 1.13 -9.50
C ALA A 84 -7.47 1.07 -8.27
N ASN A 85 -6.94 0.68 -7.11
CA ASN A 85 -7.67 0.67 -5.84
C ASN A 85 -8.00 2.08 -5.36
N ASP A 86 -7.07 3.03 -5.48
CA ASP A 86 -7.30 4.44 -5.15
C ASP A 86 -8.37 5.05 -6.06
N ALA A 87 -8.28 4.82 -7.37
CA ALA A 87 -9.30 5.26 -8.33
C ALA A 87 -10.67 4.63 -8.04
N LEU A 88 -10.72 3.35 -7.64
CA LEU A 88 -11.96 2.70 -7.22
C LEU A 88 -12.57 3.36 -5.98
N GLN A 89 -11.74 3.80 -5.02
CA GLN A 89 -12.21 4.53 -3.86
C GLN A 89 -12.83 5.89 -4.25
N HIS A 90 -12.19 6.65 -5.14
CA HIS A 90 -12.78 7.89 -5.68
C HIS A 90 -14.10 7.63 -6.42
N CYS A 91 -14.17 6.56 -7.22
CA CYS A 91 -15.40 6.16 -7.91
C CYS A 91 -16.54 5.84 -6.92
N LYS A 92 -16.23 5.12 -5.84
CA LYS A 92 -17.20 4.77 -4.79
C LYS A 92 -17.73 6.00 -4.06
N THR A 93 -16.86 6.94 -3.67
CA THR A 93 -17.25 8.15 -2.94
C THR A 93 -18.11 9.07 -3.80
N ARG A 94 -17.70 9.31 -5.06
CA ARG A 94 -18.47 10.09 -6.05
C ARG A 94 -19.84 9.48 -6.37
N THR A 95 -19.91 8.17 -6.56
CA THR A 95 -21.18 7.50 -6.87
C THR A 95 -22.11 7.45 -5.65
N SER A 96 -21.55 7.40 -4.44
CA SER A 96 -22.33 7.45 -3.18
C SER A 96 -22.97 8.83 -2.96
N SER A 97 -22.22 9.92 -3.22
CA SER A 97 -22.71 11.29 -3.04
C SER A 97 -23.80 11.68 -4.05
N GLN A 98 -23.77 11.15 -5.28
CA GLN A 98 -24.85 11.39 -6.25
C GLN A 98 -26.20 10.76 -5.85
N HIS A 99 -26.20 9.70 -5.03
CA HIS A 99 -27.43 9.01 -4.61
C HIS A 99 -28.02 9.53 -3.29
N SER A 100 -27.36 10.48 -2.60
CA SER A 100 -27.89 11.11 -1.38
C SER A 100 -28.51 12.50 -1.60
N GLY A 101 -28.51 13.04 -2.83
CA GLY A 101 -29.05 14.35 -3.17
C GLY A 101 -30.49 14.38 -3.73
N GLY A 102 -31.14 13.23 -3.88
CA GLY A 102 -32.51 13.13 -4.36
C GLY A 102 -33.53 13.22 -3.24
N HIS A 103 -34.30 14.32 -3.20
CA HIS A 103 -35.47 14.51 -2.34
C HIS A 103 -36.50 13.40 -2.62
N GLY A 104 -36.51 12.35 -1.78
CA GLY A 104 -37.39 11.21 -1.96
C GLY A 104 -37.40 10.32 -0.74
N SER A 105 -38.43 10.50 0.09
CA SER A 105 -38.86 9.53 1.08
C SER A 105 -39.03 8.16 0.41
N ASN A 106 -38.07 7.25 0.54
CA ASN A 106 -38.40 5.84 0.45
C ASN A 106 -37.48 4.97 1.30
N LYS A 107 -38.11 4.18 2.16
CA LYS A 107 -37.53 3.42 3.28
C LYS A 107 -37.05 2.03 2.84
N ASP A 108 -36.54 1.92 1.60
CA ASP A 108 -36.12 0.66 0.99
C ASP A 108 -34.76 0.81 0.28
N LYS A 109 -33.70 1.02 1.06
CA LYS A 109 -32.31 0.86 0.59
C LYS A 109 -31.98 -0.64 0.53
N LYS A 110 -32.48 -1.34 -0.49
CA LYS A 110 -31.84 -2.61 -0.87
C LYS A 110 -30.45 -2.29 -1.41
N PRO A 111 -29.38 -2.99 -0.97
CA PRO A 111 -28.08 -2.87 -1.62
C PRO A 111 -28.29 -3.27 -3.08
N ASN A 112 -28.10 -2.32 -3.99
CA ASN A 112 -28.27 -2.57 -5.40
C ASN A 112 -27.12 -3.52 -5.83
N LYS A 113 -27.40 -4.82 -5.83
CA LYS A 113 -26.48 -5.89 -6.22
C LYS A 113 -25.99 -5.71 -7.66
N ASP A 114 -26.70 -4.91 -8.45
CA ASP A 114 -26.35 -4.54 -9.83
C ASP A 114 -25.57 -3.22 -9.96
N ARG A 115 -25.05 -2.66 -8.86
CA ARG A 115 -24.23 -1.44 -8.91
C ARG A 115 -22.90 -1.73 -9.63
N ARG A 116 -22.78 -1.21 -10.86
CA ARG A 116 -21.58 -1.32 -11.69
C ARG A 116 -20.70 -0.08 -11.50
N TYR A 117 -19.43 -0.30 -11.18
CA TYR A 117 -18.42 0.76 -11.17
C TYR A 117 -17.76 0.84 -12.54
N THR A 118 -17.53 2.06 -13.02
CA THR A 118 -16.82 2.34 -14.27
C THR A 118 -15.61 3.20 -13.93
N LEU A 119 -14.43 2.81 -14.39
CA LEU A 119 -13.21 3.61 -14.22
C LEU A 119 -13.32 4.85 -15.11
N ALA A 120 -13.49 6.03 -14.49
CA ALA A 120 -13.58 7.31 -15.17
C ALA A 120 -12.34 8.16 -14.93
N VAL A 121 -12.04 9.07 -15.87
CA VAL A 121 -10.91 10.01 -15.75
C VAL A 121 -11.03 10.89 -14.50
N GLU A 122 -12.26 11.23 -14.11
CA GLU A 122 -12.56 12.01 -12.90
C GLU A 122 -12.10 11.32 -11.62
N ASP A 123 -12.11 9.98 -11.60
CA ASP A 123 -11.68 9.15 -10.47
C ASP A 123 -10.18 8.83 -10.55
N LEU A 124 -9.66 8.68 -11.78
CA LEU A 124 -8.25 8.35 -12.04
C LEU A 124 -7.31 9.56 -11.87
N THR A 125 -7.76 10.78 -12.19
CA THR A 125 -6.94 11.99 -12.06
C THR A 125 -6.45 12.23 -10.63
N PRO A 126 -7.33 12.26 -9.59
CA PRO A 126 -6.88 12.43 -8.22
C PRO A 126 -6.01 11.25 -7.76
N ALA A 127 -6.37 10.01 -8.11
CA ALA A 127 -5.55 8.84 -7.78
C ALA A 127 -4.11 8.99 -8.33
N LEU A 128 -3.94 9.38 -9.59
CA LEU A 128 -2.61 9.61 -10.16
C LEU A 128 -1.86 10.78 -9.48
N ALA A 129 -2.58 11.84 -9.09
CA ALA A 129 -2.00 13.00 -8.43
C ALA A 129 -1.40 12.65 -7.06
N ASP A 130 -2.01 11.74 -6.31
CA ASP A 130 -1.50 11.25 -5.02
C ASP A 130 -0.16 10.50 -5.17
N HIS A 131 0.08 9.91 -6.34
CA HIS A 131 1.35 9.26 -6.72
C HIS A 131 2.31 10.21 -7.47
N GLY A 132 2.01 11.52 -7.54
CA GLY A 132 2.85 12.53 -8.18
C GLY A 132 2.77 12.59 -9.71
N ILE A 133 1.80 11.90 -10.32
CA ILE A 133 1.62 11.83 -11.77
C ILE A 133 0.58 12.87 -12.21
N THR A 134 0.99 13.79 -13.10
CA THR A 134 0.10 14.82 -13.65
C THR A 134 -0.57 14.35 -14.93
N MET A 135 -1.89 14.20 -14.92
CA MET A 135 -2.69 13.92 -16.12
C MET A 135 -3.38 15.19 -16.62
N ARG A 136 -3.16 15.55 -17.91
CA ARG A 136 -3.81 16.69 -18.55
C ARG A 136 -4.81 16.20 -19.61
N LYS A 137 -6.11 16.32 -19.32
CA LYS A 137 -7.16 16.04 -20.29
C LYS A 137 -7.65 17.34 -20.94
N PRO A 138 -7.47 17.54 -22.27
CA PRO A 138 -8.20 18.59 -22.98
C PRO A 138 -9.70 18.21 -23.02
N GLN A 139 -10.57 19.16 -22.68
CA GLN A 139 -12.02 18.92 -22.65
C GLN A 139 -12.62 18.71 -24.05
N TYR A 140 -11.97 19.23 -25.08
CA TYR A 140 -12.27 19.05 -26.50
C TYR A 140 -11.03 19.44 -27.33
N PHE A 141 -10.95 18.95 -28.57
CA PHE A 141 -9.98 19.45 -29.54
C PHE A 141 -10.53 20.74 -30.18
N VAL A 142 -9.65 21.70 -30.43
CA VAL A 142 -9.93 22.86 -31.31
C VAL A 142 -9.33 22.56 -32.67
#